data_AF-A0A4P6JM41-F1
#
_entry.id   AF-A0A4P6JM41-F1
#
_cell.length_a   1.000
_cell.length_b   1.000
_cell.length_c   1.000
_cell.angle_alpha   90.00
_cell.angle_beta   90.00
_cell.angle_gamma   90.00
#
_symmetry.space_group_name_H-M   'P 1'
#
loop_
_entity.id
_entity.type
_entity.pdbx_description
1 polymer ?
#
loop_
_entity_poly.entity_id
_entity_poly.type
_entity_poly.pdbx_seq_one_letter_code
_entity_poly.pdbx_strand_id
1 'polypeptide(L)'
;MSRNPETSLRDQANANAPLAPTFLQREEFAAPPLLAWWYRLFAPTPPTGRLVSLRERELIRRGRLASIILAVQLLLIELPVIPVVLHAPNGPIVLPWLAGCILALLAAFFFNRRGHLLIAGILMVGSIEVTMIVKILTIPGGISVFYLPQFDILIQPILIAVALLAPWSAFAVAGFNICFIIGALTVGPHAHDLAQARHGPDSYSFLWLDHCEKSIGSP
;
A
#
# COMPACT_ATOMS: atom_id res chain seq x y z
N MET A 1 -54.91 -33.05 27.77
CA MET A 1 -53.58 -32.47 27.46
C MET A 1 -53.77 -31.35 26.43
N SER A 2 -53.85 -30.10 26.88
CA SER A 2 -54.08 -28.92 26.04
C SER A 2 -52.74 -28.40 25.53
N ARG A 3 -52.52 -28.40 24.20
CA ARG A 3 -51.32 -27.82 23.58
C ARG A 3 -51.39 -26.30 23.70
N ASN A 4 -50.35 -25.70 24.26
CA ASN A 4 -50.26 -24.26 24.48
C ASN A 4 -50.13 -23.53 23.13
N PRO A 5 -51.07 -22.64 22.76
CA PRO A 5 -51.08 -22.00 21.44
C PRO A 5 -49.90 -21.06 21.19
N GLU A 6 -49.22 -20.57 22.24
CA GLU A 6 -48.05 -19.69 22.10
C GLU A 6 -46.82 -20.37 21.49
N THR A 7 -46.68 -21.69 21.63
CA THR A 7 -45.57 -22.43 21.02
C THR A 7 -45.65 -22.44 19.48
N SER A 8 -46.86 -22.44 18.92
CA SER A 8 -47.10 -22.47 17.47
C SER A 8 -46.66 -21.18 16.76
N LEU A 9 -46.86 -20.02 17.41
CA LEU A 9 -46.51 -18.72 16.82
C LEU A 9 -45.01 -18.44 16.87
N ARG A 10 -44.30 -18.91 17.90
CA ARG A 10 -42.82 -18.80 17.97
C ARG A 10 -42.13 -19.70 16.94
N ASP A 11 -42.68 -20.89 16.69
CA ASP A 11 -42.15 -21.79 15.68
C ASP A 11 -42.41 -21.26 14.25
N GLN A 12 -43.57 -20.62 14.00
CA GLN A 12 -43.86 -19.97 12.71
C GLN A 12 -43.08 -18.67 12.49
N ALA A 13 -42.80 -17.88 13.54
CA ALA A 13 -41.96 -16.69 13.42
C ALA A 13 -40.51 -17.03 13.06
N ASN A 14 -39.99 -18.16 13.52
CA ASN A 14 -38.66 -18.65 13.13
C ASN A 14 -38.63 -19.31 11.75
N ALA A 15 -39.74 -19.90 11.28
CA ALA A 15 -39.84 -20.49 9.94
C ALA A 15 -39.84 -19.44 8.81
N ASN A 16 -40.29 -18.22 9.11
CA ASN A 16 -40.40 -17.12 8.15
C ASN A 16 -39.26 -16.10 8.25
N ALA A 17 -38.25 -16.33 9.09
CA ALA A 17 -37.03 -15.52 9.03
C ALA A 17 -36.45 -15.68 7.61
N PRO A 18 -36.39 -14.61 6.80
CA PRO A 18 -35.95 -14.71 5.42
C PRO A 18 -34.55 -15.32 5.45
N LEU A 19 -34.44 -16.55 4.92
CA LEU A 19 -33.17 -17.22 4.71
C LEU A 19 -32.32 -16.24 3.91
N ALA A 20 -31.39 -15.55 4.60
CA ALA A 20 -30.50 -14.61 3.96
C ALA A 20 -29.92 -15.34 2.73
N PRO A 21 -30.09 -14.78 1.52
CA PRO A 21 -29.95 -15.54 0.29
C PRO A 21 -28.59 -16.21 0.26
N THR A 22 -28.61 -17.53 0.46
CA THR A 22 -27.42 -18.38 0.56
C THR A 22 -26.63 -18.37 -0.75
N PHE A 23 -27.24 -17.86 -1.82
CA PHE A 23 -26.73 -17.79 -3.18
C PHE A 23 -25.67 -16.71 -3.40
N LEU A 24 -25.59 -15.65 -2.58
CA LEU A 24 -24.54 -14.63 -2.71
C LEU A 24 -23.20 -15.01 -2.06
N GLN A 25 -23.13 -16.11 -1.31
CA GLN A 25 -21.91 -16.46 -0.55
C GLN A 25 -20.96 -17.43 -1.26
N ARG A 26 -21.43 -18.20 -2.25
CA ARG A 26 -20.68 -19.35 -2.76
C ARG A 26 -19.97 -19.11 -4.10
N GLU A 27 -20.60 -18.36 -5.01
CA GLU A 27 -20.04 -18.15 -6.36
C GLU A 27 -19.24 -16.85 -6.49
N GLU A 28 -19.61 -15.80 -5.75
CA GLU A 28 -18.95 -14.48 -5.81
C GLU A 28 -17.53 -14.48 -5.20
N PHE A 29 -17.11 -15.58 -4.57
CA PHE A 29 -15.82 -15.73 -3.88
C PHE A 29 -14.96 -16.89 -4.38
N ALA A 30 -15.28 -17.51 -5.53
CA ALA A 30 -14.39 -18.47 -6.16
C ALA A 30 -13.17 -17.74 -6.75
N ALA A 31 -12.22 -17.36 -5.89
CA ALA A 31 -10.97 -16.77 -6.31
C ALA A 31 -10.27 -17.71 -7.30
N PRO A 32 -9.62 -17.19 -8.36
CA PRO A 32 -8.85 -18.03 -9.27
C PRO A 32 -7.82 -18.87 -8.48
N PRO A 33 -7.46 -20.07 -8.96
CA PRO A 33 -6.72 -21.05 -8.16
C PRO A 33 -5.41 -20.52 -7.60
N LEU A 34 -4.71 -19.65 -8.35
CA LEU A 34 -3.50 -18.96 -7.89
C LEU A 34 -3.77 -18.02 -6.71
N LEU A 35 -4.83 -17.22 -6.80
CA LEU A 35 -5.22 -16.28 -5.74
C LEU A 35 -5.78 -17.02 -4.51
N ALA A 36 -6.51 -18.11 -4.72
CA ALA A 36 -6.96 -18.98 -3.64
C ALA A 36 -5.77 -19.62 -2.90
N TRP A 37 -4.76 -20.07 -3.64
CA TRP A 37 -3.50 -20.56 -3.07
C TRP A 37 -2.76 -19.46 -2.29
N TRP A 38 -2.68 -18.25 -2.84
CA TRP A 38 -2.07 -17.09 -2.17
C TRP A 38 -2.76 -16.77 -0.84
N TYR A 39 -4.09 -16.70 -0.83
CA TYR A 39 -4.86 -16.47 0.39
C TYR A 39 -4.66 -17.57 1.43
N ARG A 40 -4.51 -18.84 1.01
CA ARG A 40 -4.20 -19.93 1.95
C ARG A 40 -2.86 -19.75 2.66
N LEU A 41 -1.91 -19.05 2.06
CA LEU A 41 -0.60 -18.78 2.64
C LEU A 41 -0.57 -17.48 3.46
N PHE A 42 -1.28 -16.45 3.02
CA PHE A 42 -1.04 -15.09 3.50
C PHE A 42 -2.25 -14.36 4.08
N ALA A 43 -3.46 -14.89 3.95
CA ALA A 43 -4.66 -14.30 4.55
C ALA A 43 -5.07 -15.05 5.84
N PRO A 44 -5.84 -14.41 6.74
CA PRO A 44 -6.42 -15.09 7.90
C PRO A 44 -7.28 -16.30 7.48
N THR A 45 -7.18 -17.39 8.25
CA THR A 45 -8.00 -18.58 8.04
C THR A 45 -9.48 -18.24 8.23
N PRO A 46 -10.37 -18.59 7.27
CA PRO A 46 -11.79 -18.35 7.44
C PRO A 46 -12.34 -19.19 8.61
N PRO A 47 -13.22 -18.61 9.46
CA PRO A 47 -13.85 -19.32 10.56
C PRO A 47 -14.78 -20.40 10.00
N THR A 48 -14.69 -21.59 10.57
CA THR A 48 -15.54 -22.73 10.27
C THR A 48 -16.82 -22.64 11.11
N GLY A 49 -17.92 -22.15 10.54
CA GLY A 49 -19.21 -22.12 11.22
C GLY A 49 -20.26 -21.32 10.45
N ARG A 50 -21.55 -21.65 10.64
CA ARG A 50 -22.66 -20.97 9.94
C ARG A 50 -23.04 -19.61 10.56
N LEU A 51 -22.59 -19.35 11.80
CA LEU A 51 -22.91 -18.15 12.59
C LEU A 51 -21.68 -17.26 12.81
N VAL A 52 -21.01 -16.87 11.73
CA VAL A 52 -19.88 -15.94 11.79
C VAL A 52 -20.38 -14.52 12.03
N SER A 53 -19.86 -13.86 13.07
CA SER A 53 -20.19 -12.47 13.42
C SER A 53 -19.81 -11.50 12.29
N LEU A 54 -20.49 -10.35 12.19
CA LEU A 54 -20.15 -9.32 11.19
C LEU A 54 -18.70 -8.82 11.36
N ARG A 55 -18.21 -8.75 12.60
CA ARG A 55 -16.84 -8.34 12.91
C ARG A 55 -15.80 -9.30 12.32
N GLU A 56 -16.01 -10.61 12.44
CA GLU A 56 -15.11 -11.62 11.86
C GLU A 56 -15.12 -11.58 10.34
N ARG A 57 -16.29 -11.37 9.71
CA ARG A 57 -16.39 -11.22 8.25
C ARG A 57 -15.60 -10.01 7.75
N GLU A 58 -15.72 -8.88 8.44
CA GLU A 58 -14.96 -7.67 8.08
C GLU A 58 -13.45 -7.86 8.27
N LEU A 59 -13.04 -8.56 9.33
CA LEU A 59 -11.63 -8.87 9.58
C LEU A 59 -11.04 -9.71 8.43
N ILE A 60 -11.76 -10.73 7.95
CA ILE A 60 -11.32 -11.55 6.82
C ILE A 60 -11.25 -10.73 5.54
N ARG A 61 -12.25 -9.86 5.29
CA ARG A 61 -12.26 -8.98 4.11
C ARG A 61 -11.03 -8.08 4.11
N ARG A 62 -10.76 -7.41 5.23
CA ARG A 62 -9.58 -6.56 5.39
C ARG A 62 -8.27 -7.34 5.32
N GLY A 63 -8.20 -8.54 5.89
CA GLY A 63 -7.01 -9.38 5.84
C GLY A 63 -6.69 -9.91 4.44
N ARG A 64 -7.71 -10.19 3.61
CA ARG A 64 -7.52 -10.50 2.19
C ARG A 64 -7.04 -9.29 1.40
N LEU A 65 -7.63 -8.12 1.64
CA LEU A 65 -7.18 -6.87 1.05
C LEU A 65 -5.71 -6.59 1.41
N ALA A 66 -5.35 -6.67 2.70
CA ALA A 66 -3.98 -6.52 3.17
C ALA A 66 -3.03 -7.53 2.51
N SER A 67 -3.46 -8.78 2.35
CA SER A 67 -2.67 -9.83 1.69
C SER A 67 -2.36 -9.50 0.21
N ILE A 68 -3.32 -8.91 -0.52
CA ILE A 68 -3.08 -8.44 -1.89
C ILE A 68 -2.14 -7.24 -1.90
N ILE A 69 -2.39 -6.23 -1.06
CA ILE A 69 -1.55 -5.03 -1.00
C ILE A 69 -0.12 -5.40 -0.63
N LEU A 70 0.09 -6.32 0.31
CA LEU A 70 1.40 -6.87 0.65
C LEU A 70 2.06 -7.58 -0.54
N ALA A 71 1.29 -8.37 -1.31
CA ALA A 71 1.79 -9.04 -2.51
C ALA A 71 2.27 -8.03 -3.55
N VAL A 72 1.46 -7.01 -3.81
CA VAL A 72 1.77 -5.93 -4.76
C VAL A 72 3.01 -5.17 -4.28
N GLN A 73 3.05 -4.75 -3.02
CA GLN A 73 4.19 -4.04 -2.45
C GLN A 73 5.47 -4.87 -2.59
N LEU A 74 5.46 -6.12 -2.13
CA LEU A 74 6.66 -6.94 -2.16
C LEU A 74 7.08 -7.28 -3.59
N LEU A 75 6.17 -7.84 -4.39
CA LEU A 75 6.51 -8.46 -5.67
C LEU A 75 6.63 -7.46 -6.82
N LEU A 76 5.83 -6.40 -6.83
CA LEU A 76 5.79 -5.44 -7.93
C LEU A 76 6.57 -4.17 -7.65
N ILE A 77 6.92 -3.90 -6.39
CA ILE A 77 7.59 -2.64 -6.01
C ILE A 77 8.96 -2.92 -5.40
N GLU A 78 9.05 -3.66 -4.29
CA GLU A 78 10.35 -3.86 -3.62
C GLU A 78 11.30 -4.78 -4.39
N LEU A 79 10.83 -5.94 -4.87
CA LEU A 79 11.70 -6.89 -5.58
C LEU A 79 12.29 -6.32 -6.89
N PRO A 80 11.51 -5.65 -7.76
CA PRO A 80 12.06 -5.07 -8.99
C PRO A 80 13.05 -3.92 -8.75
N VAL A 81 13.05 -3.31 -7.57
CA VAL A 81 14.00 -2.24 -7.20
C VAL A 81 15.40 -2.79 -6.92
N ILE A 82 15.55 -4.07 -6.54
CA ILE A 82 16.84 -4.69 -6.23
C ILE A 82 17.89 -4.47 -7.33
N PRO A 83 17.65 -4.82 -8.62
CA PRO A 83 18.65 -4.60 -9.66
C PRO A 83 19.02 -3.12 -9.82
N VAL A 84 18.08 -2.19 -9.63
CA VAL A 84 18.38 -0.75 -9.70
C VAL A 84 19.34 -0.34 -8.59
N VAL A 85 19.09 -0.79 -7.36
CA VAL A 85 19.93 -0.46 -6.19
C VAL A 85 21.31 -1.09 -6.30
N LEU A 86 21.42 -2.32 -6.83
CA LEU A 86 22.71 -2.99 -7.01
C LEU A 86 23.66 -2.26 -7.96
N HIS A 87 23.13 -1.51 -8.93
CA HIS A 87 23.93 -0.72 -9.88
C HIS A 87 24.01 0.76 -9.52
N ALA A 88 23.35 1.20 -8.44
CA ALA A 88 23.35 2.59 -8.03
C ALA A 88 24.64 2.94 -7.26
N PRO A 89 25.19 4.17 -7.41
CA PRO A 89 26.38 4.60 -6.68
C PRO A 89 26.24 4.54 -5.16
N ASN A 90 25.02 4.77 -4.65
CA ASN A 90 24.66 4.68 -3.23
C ASN A 90 24.15 3.27 -2.83
N GLY A 91 24.27 2.28 -3.71
CA GLY A 91 23.81 0.91 -3.51
C GLY A 91 24.26 0.27 -2.19
N PRO A 92 25.55 0.36 -1.79
CA PRO A 92 26.03 -0.22 -0.52
C PRO A 92 25.32 0.33 0.72
N ILE A 93 24.82 1.57 0.68
CA ILE A 93 24.08 2.19 1.78
C ILE A 93 22.61 1.78 1.71
N VAL A 94 21.99 1.81 0.52
CA VAL A 94 20.55 1.57 0.35
C VAL A 94 20.19 0.09 0.46
N LEU A 95 21.07 -0.82 0.05
CA LEU A 95 20.80 -2.26 -0.02
C LEU A 95 20.49 -2.89 1.35
N PRO A 96 21.24 -2.63 2.45
CA PRO A 96 20.87 -3.10 3.78
C PRO A 96 19.48 -2.61 4.25
N TRP A 97 19.13 -1.36 3.93
CA TRP A 97 17.81 -0.81 4.27
C TRP A 97 16.69 -1.48 3.49
N LEU A 98 16.89 -1.71 2.18
CA LEU A 98 15.95 -2.45 1.35
C LEU A 98 15.74 -3.88 1.87
N ALA A 99 16.83 -4.56 2.26
CA ALA A 99 16.75 -5.88 2.89
C ALA A 99 15.93 -5.85 4.19
N GLY A 100 16.15 -4.84 5.05
CA GLY A 100 15.35 -4.61 6.26
C GLY A 100 13.86 -4.41 5.97
N CYS A 101 13.54 -3.65 4.91
CA CYS A 101 12.15 -3.42 4.48
C CYS A 101 11.49 -4.70 3.95
N ILE A 102 12.20 -5.51 3.17
CA ILE A 102 11.73 -6.82 2.72
C ILE A 102 11.45 -7.72 3.94
N LEU A 103 12.35 -7.77 4.92
CA LEU A 103 12.13 -8.53 6.16
C LEU A 103 10.92 -8.02 6.95
N ALA A 104 10.71 -6.70 7.02
CA ALA A 104 9.54 -6.10 7.65
C ALA A 104 8.23 -6.48 6.94
N LEU A 105 8.22 -6.54 5.61
CA LEU A 105 7.06 -6.99 4.83
C LEU A 105 6.79 -8.50 5.03
N LEU A 106 7.83 -9.33 5.10
CA LEU A 106 7.69 -10.75 5.45
C LEU A 106 7.11 -10.92 6.86
N ALA A 107 7.53 -10.10 7.83
CA ALA A 107 6.91 -10.07 9.14
C ALA A 107 5.45 -9.59 9.07
N ALA A 108 5.13 -8.60 8.23
CA ALA A 108 3.77 -8.12 8.02
C ALA A 108 2.84 -9.21 7.48
N PHE A 109 3.32 -10.08 6.57
CA PHE A 109 2.58 -11.26 6.13
C PHE A 109 2.21 -12.19 7.29
N PHE A 110 3.17 -12.42 8.19
CA PHE A 110 2.95 -13.27 9.36
C PHE A 110 1.93 -12.66 10.33
N PHE A 111 2.01 -11.35 10.60
CA PHE A 111 1.02 -10.66 11.43
C PHE A 111 -0.36 -10.61 10.78
N ASN A 112 -0.42 -10.40 9.45
CA ASN A 112 -1.67 -10.43 8.70
C ASN A 112 -2.34 -11.80 8.82
N ARG A 113 -1.58 -12.90 8.65
CA ARG A 113 -2.09 -14.27 8.80
C ARG A 113 -2.66 -14.53 10.19
N ARG A 114 -2.08 -13.90 11.23
CA ARG A 114 -2.55 -13.97 12.63
C ARG A 114 -3.71 -13.03 12.95
N GLY A 115 -4.17 -12.22 12.00
CA GLY A 115 -5.25 -11.26 12.19
C GLY A 115 -4.83 -9.94 12.85
N HIS A 116 -3.53 -9.71 13.05
CA HIS A 116 -3.00 -8.46 13.60
C HIS A 116 -2.82 -7.40 12.49
N LEU A 117 -3.94 -6.97 11.89
CA LEU A 117 -3.97 -6.06 10.75
C LEU A 117 -3.30 -4.71 11.03
N LEU A 118 -3.43 -4.20 12.26
CA LEU A 118 -2.82 -2.93 12.65
C LEU A 118 -1.29 -2.99 12.53
N ILE A 119 -0.67 -4.06 13.04
CA ILE A 119 0.79 -4.24 13.01
C ILE A 119 1.25 -4.43 11.56
N ALA A 120 0.54 -5.26 10.79
CA ALA A 120 0.85 -5.47 9.38
C ALA A 120 0.79 -4.16 8.59
N GLY A 121 -0.24 -3.35 8.77
CA GLY A 121 -0.36 -2.06 8.10
C GLY A 121 0.71 -1.06 8.51
N ILE A 122 1.09 -0.98 9.80
CA ILE A 122 2.19 -0.12 10.27
C ILE A 122 3.51 -0.52 9.62
N LEU A 123 3.80 -1.83 9.54
CA LEU A 123 5.02 -2.33 8.90
C LEU A 123 5.05 -1.98 7.40
N MET A 124 3.91 -2.06 6.70
CA MET A 124 3.81 -1.70 5.28
C MET A 124 4.00 -0.20 5.03
N VAL A 125 3.34 0.64 5.83
CA VAL A 125 3.49 2.10 5.72
C VAL A 125 4.93 2.47 6.04
N GLY A 126 5.46 1.97 7.16
CA GLY A 126 6.82 2.23 7.61
C GLY A 126 7.88 1.78 6.61
N SER A 127 7.71 0.63 5.95
CA SER A 127 8.68 0.16 4.96
C SER A 127 8.78 1.10 3.76
N ILE A 128 7.67 1.65 3.29
CA ILE A 128 7.65 2.60 2.18
C ILE A 128 8.26 3.93 2.61
N GLU A 129 7.84 4.45 3.77
CA GLU A 129 8.33 5.72 4.30
C GLU A 129 9.85 5.70 4.49
N VAL A 130 10.37 4.70 5.21
CA VAL A 130 11.81 4.57 5.47
C VAL A 130 12.57 4.41 4.16
N THR A 131 12.08 3.59 3.23
CA THR A 131 12.74 3.38 1.93
C THR A 131 12.84 4.69 1.15
N MET A 132 11.76 5.48 1.10
CA MET A 132 11.75 6.75 0.37
C MET A 132 12.64 7.80 1.02
N ILE A 133 12.59 7.92 2.36
CA ILE A 133 13.45 8.84 3.11
C ILE A 133 14.92 8.51 2.86
N VAL A 134 15.31 7.25 3.04
CA VAL A 134 16.69 6.81 2.82
C VAL A 134 17.12 7.06 1.37
N LYS A 135 16.28 6.72 0.39
CA LYS A 135 16.60 6.94 -1.02
C LYS A 135 16.86 8.42 -1.31
N ILE A 136 15.98 9.32 -0.85
CA ILE A 136 16.08 10.76 -1.12
C ILE A 136 17.29 11.38 -0.40
N LEU A 137 17.53 11.00 0.86
CA LEU A 137 18.64 11.54 1.65
C LEU A 137 20.02 11.04 1.21
N THR A 138 20.08 9.94 0.44
CA THR A 138 21.34 9.34 -0.03
C THR A 138 21.62 9.59 -1.50
N ILE A 139 20.89 10.51 -2.15
CA ILE A 139 21.13 10.87 -3.56
C ILE A 139 22.49 11.57 -3.68
N PRO A 140 23.43 11.04 -4.47
CA PRO A 140 24.70 11.69 -4.70
C PRO A 140 24.50 12.99 -5.49
N GLY A 141 25.09 14.09 -5.01
CA GLY A 141 24.96 15.41 -5.66
C GLY A 141 23.69 16.18 -5.32
N GLY A 142 22.82 15.63 -4.46
CA GLY A 142 21.62 16.30 -3.98
C GLY A 142 20.39 16.12 -4.85
N ILE A 143 19.30 16.78 -4.47
CA ILE A 143 18.00 16.66 -5.11
C ILE A 143 18.04 17.42 -6.44
N SER A 144 17.80 16.69 -7.53
CA SER A 144 17.66 17.18 -8.89
C SER A 144 16.19 17.14 -9.33
N VAL A 145 15.83 17.88 -10.38
CA VAL A 145 14.48 17.88 -10.97
C VAL A 145 14.03 16.47 -11.36
N PHE A 146 14.95 15.59 -11.77
CA PHE A 146 14.66 14.21 -12.13
C PHE A 146 14.11 13.36 -10.96
N TYR A 147 14.38 13.76 -9.71
CA TYR A 147 13.92 13.04 -8.53
C TYR A 147 12.59 13.58 -7.97
N LEU A 148 12.06 14.68 -8.50
CA LEU A 148 10.78 15.24 -8.04
C LEU A 148 9.61 14.24 -8.14
N PRO A 149 9.46 13.44 -9.23
CA PRO A 149 8.41 12.43 -9.30
C PRO A 149 8.50 11.35 -8.21
N GLN A 150 9.66 11.20 -7.55
CA GLN A 150 9.80 10.25 -6.45
C GLN A 150 9.02 10.69 -5.20
N PHE A 151 8.80 11.99 -5.00
CA PHE A 151 7.95 12.48 -3.93
C PHE A 151 6.47 12.13 -4.16
N ASP A 152 6.03 11.99 -5.41
CA ASP A 152 4.65 11.58 -5.71
C ASP A 152 4.37 10.16 -5.21
N ILE A 153 5.40 9.31 -5.10
CA ILE A 153 5.26 7.96 -4.55
C ILE A 153 4.89 7.99 -3.06
N LEU A 154 5.13 9.09 -2.33
CA LEU A 154 4.70 9.27 -0.94
C LEU A 154 3.17 9.33 -0.78
N ILE A 155 2.39 9.34 -1.87
CA ILE A 155 0.95 9.11 -1.81
C ILE A 155 0.60 7.65 -1.49
N GLN A 156 1.45 6.71 -1.89
CA GLN A 156 1.23 5.29 -1.71
C GLN A 156 1.05 4.87 -0.23
N PRO A 157 1.91 5.27 0.72
CA PRO A 157 1.72 4.94 2.13
C PRO A 157 0.43 5.53 2.71
N ILE A 158 -0.06 6.67 2.19
CA ILE A 158 -1.36 7.25 2.58
C ILE A 158 -2.51 6.34 2.14
N LEU A 159 -2.49 5.84 0.90
CA LEU A 159 -3.51 4.91 0.40
C LEU A 159 -3.55 3.62 1.21
N ILE A 160 -2.39 3.08 1.59
CA ILE A 160 -2.29 1.89 2.43
C ILE A 160 -2.81 2.18 3.84
N ALA A 161 -2.48 3.34 4.40
CA ALA A 161 -2.98 3.77 5.71
C ALA A 161 -4.51 3.87 5.72
N VAL A 162 -5.14 4.47 4.70
CA VAL A 162 -6.61 4.54 4.59
C VAL A 162 -7.24 3.16 4.44
N ALA A 163 -6.60 2.27 3.67
CA ALA A 163 -7.15 0.94 3.40
C ALA A 163 -7.11 0.01 4.62
N LEU A 164 -6.05 0.08 5.44
CA LEU A 164 -5.75 -0.92 6.46
C LEU A 164 -5.81 -0.39 7.90
N LEU A 165 -5.50 0.88 8.12
CA LEU A 165 -5.50 1.52 9.44
C LEU A 165 -6.80 2.29 9.70
N ALA A 166 -6.86 2.95 10.85
CA ALA A 166 -7.95 3.87 11.14
C ALA A 166 -7.87 5.10 10.20
N PRO A 167 -8.99 5.65 9.71
CA PRO A 167 -8.97 6.75 8.74
C PRO A 167 -8.15 7.97 9.18
N TRP A 168 -8.07 8.23 10.49
CA TRP A 168 -7.29 9.34 11.03
C TRP A 168 -5.78 9.21 10.77
N SER A 169 -5.24 7.99 10.64
CA SER A 169 -3.80 7.80 10.44
C SER A 169 -3.34 8.31 9.08
N ALA A 170 -4.24 8.39 8.09
CA ALA A 170 -3.93 8.97 6.79
C ALA A 170 -3.49 10.43 6.88
N PHE A 171 -4.12 11.21 7.77
CA PHE A 171 -3.72 12.60 8.03
C PHE A 171 -2.37 12.70 8.72
N ALA A 172 -2.06 11.77 9.64
CA ALA A 172 -0.77 11.73 10.29
C ALA A 172 0.36 11.41 9.29
N VAL A 173 0.16 10.41 8.42
CA VAL A 173 1.12 10.04 7.36
C VAL A 173 1.25 11.18 6.35
N ALA A 174 0.16 11.77 5.88
CA ALA A 174 0.20 12.90 4.95
C ALA A 174 0.92 14.11 5.56
N GLY A 175 0.63 14.45 6.82
CA GLY A 175 1.31 15.54 7.52
C GLY A 175 2.81 15.30 7.64
N PHE A 176 3.21 14.07 8.01
CA PHE A 176 4.62 13.68 8.03
C PHE A 176 5.28 13.81 6.64
N ASN A 177 4.62 13.35 5.58
CA ASN A 177 5.15 13.41 4.21
C ASN A 177 5.28 14.85 3.72
N ILE A 178 4.32 15.72 4.01
CA ILE A 178 4.39 17.16 3.72
C ILE A 178 5.59 17.78 4.44
N CYS A 179 5.74 17.53 5.74
CA CYS A 179 6.87 18.04 6.52
C CYS A 179 8.21 17.54 5.96
N PHE A 180 8.29 16.26 5.60
CA PHE A 180 9.49 15.67 5.01
C PHE A 180 9.82 16.28 3.65
N ILE A 181 8.84 16.46 2.76
CA ILE A 181 9.03 17.09 1.44
C ILE A 181 9.54 18.52 1.61
N ILE A 182 8.90 19.32 2.46
CA ILE A 182 9.33 20.69 2.74
C ILE A 182 10.76 20.70 3.28
N GLY A 183 11.07 19.83 4.25
CA GLY A 183 12.41 19.72 4.83
C GLY A 183 13.46 19.33 3.80
N ALA A 184 13.19 18.31 2.98
CA ALA A 184 14.08 17.85 1.93
C ALA A 184 14.38 18.95 0.90
N LEU A 185 13.36 19.68 0.46
CA LEU A 185 13.48 20.74 -0.55
C LEU A 185 14.02 22.08 -0.01
N THR A 186 14.07 22.28 1.31
CA THR A 186 14.58 23.53 1.90
C THR A 186 15.98 23.35 2.47
N VAL A 187 16.26 22.23 3.12
CA VAL A 187 17.52 21.97 3.84
C VAL A 187 18.46 21.05 3.06
N GLY A 188 17.93 20.18 2.19
CA GLY A 188 18.73 19.22 1.45
C GLY A 188 19.73 19.88 0.47
N PRO A 189 20.82 19.20 0.11
CA PRO A 189 21.66 19.64 -0.99
C PRO A 189 20.85 19.64 -2.30
N HIS A 190 21.00 20.69 -3.10
CA HIS A 190 20.32 20.84 -4.38
C HIS A 190 21.33 20.70 -5.51
N ALA A 191 20.99 19.93 -6.52
CA ALA A 191 21.76 19.88 -7.74
C ALA A 191 21.61 21.20 -8.53
N HIS A 192 22.59 21.48 -9.41
CA HIS A 192 22.65 22.74 -10.15
C HIS A 192 21.43 22.99 -11.04
N ASP A 193 20.84 21.93 -11.59
CA ASP A 193 19.62 21.98 -12.39
C ASP A 193 18.43 22.49 -11.58
N LEU A 194 18.26 22.01 -10.34
CA LEU A 194 17.19 22.44 -9.45
C LEU A 194 17.42 23.86 -8.92
N ALA A 195 18.68 24.25 -8.71
CA ALA A 195 19.04 25.62 -8.37
C ALA A 195 18.72 26.60 -9.52
N GLN A 196 19.07 26.24 -10.76
CA GLN A 196 18.77 27.05 -11.95
C GLN A 196 17.26 27.17 -12.17
N ALA A 197 16.55 26.05 -12.03
CA ALA A 197 15.09 25.94 -12.06
C ALA A 197 14.40 26.93 -11.10
N ARG A 198 14.90 27.04 -9.87
CA ARG A 198 14.31 27.91 -8.84
C ARG A 198 14.39 29.41 -9.18
N HIS A 199 15.36 29.83 -9.99
CA HIS A 199 15.65 31.24 -10.26
C HIS A 199 15.13 31.76 -11.62
N GLY A 200 14.59 30.91 -12.50
CA GLY A 200 14.17 31.33 -13.83
C GLY A 200 12.92 30.61 -14.36
N PRO A 201 11.73 31.24 -14.31
CA PRO A 201 10.54 30.74 -15.01
C PRO A 201 10.75 30.64 -16.53
N ASP A 202 11.60 31.52 -17.08
CA ASP A 202 11.83 31.67 -18.52
C ASP A 202 12.77 30.62 -19.11
N SER A 203 13.42 29.78 -18.28
CA SER A 203 14.42 28.81 -18.74
C SER A 203 13.80 27.53 -19.31
N TYR A 204 12.57 27.19 -18.89
CA TYR A 204 11.91 25.94 -19.31
C TYR A 204 11.18 26.08 -20.64
N SER A 205 10.67 27.27 -20.96
CA SER A 205 10.06 27.53 -22.27
C SER A 205 11.08 27.33 -23.39
N PHE A 206 12.35 27.71 -23.16
CA PHE A 206 13.42 27.58 -24.15
C PHE A 206 13.85 26.12 -24.37
N LEU A 207 14.03 25.33 -23.30
CA LEU A 207 14.45 23.93 -23.38
C LEU A 207 13.40 23.01 -24.03
N TRP A 208 12.11 23.27 -23.77
CA TRP A 208 11.02 22.53 -24.41
C TRP A 208 10.89 22.87 -25.90
N LEU A 209 11.07 24.15 -26.27
CA LEU A 209 11.05 24.59 -27.66
C LEU A 209 12.21 24.00 -28.47
N ASP A 210 13.42 23.99 -27.92
CA ASP A 210 14.61 23.42 -28.57
C ASP A 210 14.47 21.90 -28.82
N HIS A 211 13.82 21.18 -27.88
CA HIS A 211 13.58 19.75 -28.03
C HIS A 211 12.49 19.46 -29.07
N CYS A 212 11.44 20.28 -29.12
CA CYS A 212 10.41 20.19 -30.17
C CYS A 212 10.95 20.54 -31.56
N GLU A 213 11.78 21.58 -31.68
CA GLU A 213 12.34 22.04 -32.95
C GLU A 213 13.26 20.96 -33.57
N LYS A 214 14.10 20.32 -32.75
CA LYS A 214 14.95 19.20 -33.21
C LYS A 214 14.15 17.95 -33.58
N SER A 215 12.98 17.72 -32.98
CA SER A 215 12.15 16.55 -33.29
C SER A 215 11.30 16.72 -34.55
N ILE A 216 11.09 17.94 -35.04
CA ILE A 216 10.26 18.23 -36.23
C ILE A 216 11.13 18.39 -37.49
N GLY A 217 12.41 18.72 -37.35
CA GLY A 217 13.31 19.06 -38.46
C GLY A 217 14.12 17.94 -39.11
N SER A 218 13.87 16.65 -38.81
CA SER A 218 14.65 15.54 -39.39
C SER A 218 13.83 14.77 -40.44
N PRO A 219 14.05 14.97 -41.76
CA PRO A 219 13.51 14.12 -42.83
C PRO A 219 14.21 12.76 -42.93
#